data_AF-A0A3D4QIR7-F1
#
_entry.id   AF-A0A3D4QIR7-F1
#
_cell.length_a   1.000
_cell.length_b   1.000
_cell.length_c   1.000
_cell.angle_alpha   90.00
_cell.angle_beta   90.00
_cell.angle_gamma   90.00
#
_symmetry.space_group_name_H-M   'P 1'
#
loop_
_entity.id
_entity.type
_entity.pdbx_description
1 polymer ?
#
loop_
_entity_poly.entity_id
_entity_poly.type
_entity_poly.pdbx_seq_one_letter_code
_entity_poly.pdbx_strand_id
1 'polypeptide(L)'
;MKRAADALVDTLVLHGVDRVFCVPGESYLAVLDALHDSDDIQVVSCRHEGGAGFMAVADAKLTGAPGVAMVSRGPGACNAAIAVHTAEQDAVPLVLFIGQVPRADLGRGAFQEVDYKITFGDMAKHVDEVHEPKHLAKAVAQAFQIAQEGTPGPVVVVLPEDMLLDPAEDTGVSPITLEKPKATDAQVKAVAAAIGRAKRPVLIAGGMLRAPSARAALLACSGAWSLPVAASFKNQDIFPNEHDHFAAHLGYGVPASIR
;
A
#
# COMPACT_ATOMS: atom_id res chain seq x y z
N MET A 1 -8.44 -30.25 -7.06
CA MET A 1 -9.37 -29.10 -7.06
C MET A 1 -8.61 -27.96 -6.42
N LYS A 2 -8.62 -26.75 -7.00
CA LYS A 2 -7.91 -25.62 -6.39
C LYS A 2 -8.55 -25.27 -5.06
N ARG A 3 -7.73 -24.94 -4.08
CA ARG A 3 -8.11 -24.41 -2.77
C ARG A 3 -8.26 -22.90 -2.86
N ALA A 4 -8.92 -22.31 -1.88
CA ALA A 4 -9.00 -20.85 -1.74
C ALA A 4 -7.59 -20.21 -1.69
N ALA A 5 -6.63 -20.84 -1.01
CA ALA A 5 -5.24 -20.40 -1.00
C ALA A 5 -4.62 -20.30 -2.41
N ASP A 6 -4.91 -21.25 -3.30
CA ASP A 6 -4.39 -21.25 -4.67
C ASP A 6 -5.00 -20.07 -5.47
N ALA A 7 -6.30 -19.80 -5.29
CA ALA A 7 -6.98 -18.66 -5.92
C ALA A 7 -6.47 -17.29 -5.43
N LEU A 8 -6.05 -17.20 -4.15
CA LEU A 8 -5.38 -16.02 -3.62
C LEU A 8 -4.06 -15.78 -4.35
N VAL A 9 -3.20 -16.81 -4.45
CA VAL A 9 -1.90 -16.71 -5.12
C VAL A 9 -2.07 -16.39 -6.62
N ASP A 10 -2.99 -17.05 -7.31
CA ASP A 10 -3.32 -16.72 -8.71
C ASP A 10 -3.70 -15.24 -8.86
N THR A 11 -4.48 -14.69 -7.92
CA THR A 11 -4.87 -13.27 -7.92
C THR A 11 -3.67 -12.35 -7.72
N LEU A 12 -2.73 -12.70 -6.82
CA LEU A 12 -1.49 -11.94 -6.64
C LEU A 12 -0.67 -11.89 -7.94
N VAL A 13 -0.53 -13.03 -8.62
CA VAL A 13 0.17 -13.13 -9.91
C VAL A 13 -0.52 -12.25 -10.97
N LEU A 14 -1.84 -12.31 -11.08
CA LEU A 14 -2.61 -11.47 -12.01
C LEU A 14 -2.47 -9.96 -11.72
N HIS A 15 -2.24 -9.60 -10.46
CA HIS A 15 -1.97 -8.23 -10.03
C HIS A 15 -0.50 -7.81 -10.18
N GLY A 16 0.35 -8.67 -10.75
CA GLY A 16 1.75 -8.40 -11.01
C GLY A 16 2.63 -8.40 -9.76
N VAL A 17 2.18 -9.05 -8.69
CA VAL A 17 3.01 -9.26 -7.50
C VAL A 17 4.12 -10.23 -7.86
N ASP A 18 5.37 -9.81 -7.69
CA ASP A 18 6.55 -10.63 -7.91
C ASP A 18 7.26 -11.01 -6.59
N ARG A 19 6.89 -10.36 -5.48
CA ARG A 19 7.51 -10.51 -4.15
C ARG A 19 6.49 -10.43 -3.03
N VAL A 20 6.64 -11.32 -2.06
CA VAL A 20 5.88 -11.32 -0.79
C VAL A 20 6.84 -11.41 0.38
N PHE A 21 6.65 -10.59 1.40
CA PHE A 21 7.44 -10.62 2.64
C PHE A 21 6.63 -11.26 3.76
N CYS A 22 7.17 -12.25 4.44
CA CYS A 22 6.41 -12.94 5.48
C CYS A 22 7.27 -13.38 6.66
N VAL A 23 6.61 -13.56 7.81
CA VAL A 23 7.10 -14.47 8.85
C VAL A 23 6.18 -15.68 8.82
N PRO A 24 6.63 -16.84 8.32
CA PRO A 24 5.81 -18.04 8.19
C PRO A 24 5.10 -18.38 9.50
N GLY A 25 3.81 -18.70 9.43
CA GLY A 25 2.98 -19.01 10.58
C GLY A 25 1.93 -20.06 10.27
N GLU A 26 1.48 -20.76 11.32
CA GLU A 26 0.53 -21.87 11.18
C GLU A 26 -0.83 -21.45 10.61
N SER A 27 -1.27 -20.21 10.87
CA SER A 27 -2.62 -19.75 10.53
C SER A 27 -2.86 -19.43 9.05
N TYR A 28 -1.87 -19.65 8.19
CA TYR A 28 -1.99 -19.46 6.74
C TYR A 28 -1.11 -20.43 5.93
N LEU A 29 -0.82 -21.62 6.46
CA LEU A 29 0.05 -22.62 5.81
C LEU A 29 -0.37 -22.97 4.39
N ALA A 30 -1.68 -23.03 4.11
CA ALA A 30 -2.19 -23.31 2.77
C ALA A 30 -1.75 -22.25 1.73
N VAL A 31 -1.62 -20.98 2.14
CA VAL A 31 -1.10 -19.91 1.27
C VAL A 31 0.41 -20.04 1.07
N LEU A 32 1.16 -20.43 2.12
CA LEU A 32 2.60 -20.69 1.98
C LEU A 32 2.88 -21.87 1.05
N ASP A 33 2.05 -22.91 1.10
CA ASP A 33 2.09 -24.07 0.21
C ASP A 33 1.78 -23.65 -1.24
N ALA A 34 0.71 -22.88 -1.46
CA ALA A 34 0.39 -22.35 -2.79
C ALA A 34 1.48 -21.41 -3.35
N LEU A 35 2.11 -20.60 -2.49
CA LEU A 35 3.23 -19.74 -2.89
C LEU A 35 4.49 -20.56 -3.20
N HIS A 36 4.71 -21.69 -2.53
CA HIS A 36 5.84 -22.58 -2.80
C HIS A 36 5.75 -23.19 -4.20
N ASP A 37 4.54 -23.46 -4.68
CA ASP A 37 4.26 -24.02 -6.00
C ASP A 37 4.22 -22.95 -7.12
N SER A 38 4.38 -21.66 -6.79
CA SER A 38 4.38 -20.56 -7.75
C SER A 38 5.81 -20.14 -8.11
N ASP A 39 6.15 -20.19 -9.40
CA ASP A 39 7.43 -19.70 -9.92
C ASP A 39 7.45 -18.16 -10.13
N ASP A 40 6.28 -17.51 -10.09
CA ASP A 40 6.11 -16.08 -10.39
C ASP A 40 6.39 -15.17 -9.17
N ILE A 41 6.26 -15.70 -7.95
CA ILE A 41 6.35 -14.92 -6.70
C ILE A 41 7.53 -15.37 -5.86
N GLN A 42 8.48 -14.45 -5.64
CA GLN A 42 9.54 -14.65 -4.66
C GLN A 42 9.01 -14.47 -3.23
N VAL A 43 8.99 -15.55 -2.46
CA VAL A 43 8.71 -15.49 -1.02
C VAL A 43 9.97 -15.14 -0.23
N VAL A 44 9.94 -13.99 0.45
CA VAL A 44 11.02 -13.52 1.31
C VAL A 44 10.65 -13.79 2.78
N SER A 45 11.24 -14.85 3.35
CA SER A 45 11.08 -15.18 4.76
C SER A 45 11.91 -14.26 5.65
N CYS A 46 11.23 -13.56 6.55
CA CYS A 46 11.79 -12.63 7.52
C CYS A 46 11.89 -13.27 8.92
N ARG A 47 12.52 -12.55 9.85
CA ARG A 47 12.66 -12.96 11.26
C ARG A 47 11.77 -12.19 12.24
N HIS A 48 11.07 -11.16 11.76
CA HIS A 48 10.15 -10.35 12.54
C HIS A 48 9.14 -9.67 11.61
N GLU A 49 7.87 -9.62 12.00
CA GLU A 49 6.77 -9.16 11.15
C GLU A 49 6.84 -7.67 10.86
N GLY A 50 7.26 -6.85 11.84
CA GLY A 50 7.57 -5.44 11.59
C GLY A 50 8.63 -5.25 10.50
N GLY A 51 9.64 -6.12 10.44
CA GLY A 51 10.64 -6.12 9.37
C GLY A 51 10.03 -6.49 8.02
N ALA A 52 9.22 -7.55 7.97
CA ALA A 52 8.51 -7.95 6.75
C ALA A 52 7.60 -6.83 6.22
N GLY A 53 6.82 -6.19 7.11
CA GLY A 53 5.96 -5.07 6.76
C GLY A 53 6.75 -3.86 6.25
N PHE A 54 7.88 -3.50 6.87
CA PHE A 54 8.72 -2.41 6.36
C PHE A 54 9.38 -2.73 5.02
N MET A 55 9.74 -3.99 4.77
CA MET A 55 10.22 -4.41 3.45
C MET A 55 9.12 -4.22 2.40
N ALA A 56 7.87 -4.60 2.69
CA ALA A 56 6.73 -4.37 1.81
C ALA A 56 6.51 -2.86 1.54
N VAL A 57 6.59 -2.02 2.57
CA VAL A 57 6.46 -0.56 2.42
C VAL A 57 7.59 0.02 1.56
N ALA A 58 8.84 -0.43 1.76
CA ALA A 58 9.97 0.03 0.98
C ALA A 58 9.86 -0.42 -0.48
N ASP A 59 9.46 -1.66 -0.71
CA ASP A 59 9.24 -2.24 -2.03
C ASP A 59 8.21 -1.41 -2.81
N ALA A 60 7.06 -1.13 -2.18
CA ALA A 60 6.01 -0.31 -2.77
C ALA A 60 6.47 1.10 -3.16
N LYS A 61 7.32 1.72 -2.34
CA LYS A 61 7.89 3.05 -2.63
C LYS A 61 8.85 3.04 -3.81
N LEU A 62 9.58 1.94 -4.01
CA LEU A 62 10.61 1.81 -5.03
C LEU A 62 10.03 1.38 -6.39
N THR A 63 9.05 0.47 -6.38
CA THR A 63 8.43 -0.08 -7.59
C THR A 63 7.22 0.75 -8.05
N GLY A 64 6.54 1.41 -7.11
CA GLY A 64 5.25 2.05 -7.36
C GLY A 64 4.06 1.08 -7.43
N ALA A 65 4.29 -0.22 -7.20
CA ALA A 65 3.25 -1.24 -7.06
C ALA A 65 2.86 -1.43 -5.58
N PRO A 66 1.70 -2.01 -5.25
CA PRO A 66 1.37 -2.33 -3.87
C PRO A 66 2.35 -3.34 -3.25
N GLY A 67 2.85 -3.01 -2.07
CA GLY A 67 3.68 -3.94 -1.30
C GLY A 67 2.81 -5.01 -0.64
N VAL A 68 3.32 -6.25 -0.54
CA VAL A 68 2.56 -7.37 0.04
C VAL A 68 3.29 -7.98 1.22
N ALA A 69 2.63 -8.03 2.37
CA ALA A 69 3.13 -8.71 3.56
C ALA A 69 2.15 -9.78 4.05
N MET A 70 2.66 -10.88 4.61
CA MET A 70 1.84 -11.94 5.22
C MET A 70 2.34 -12.30 6.62
N VAL A 71 1.42 -12.39 7.58
CA VAL A 71 1.74 -12.64 8.99
C VAL A 71 0.73 -13.56 9.64
N SER A 72 1.16 -14.22 10.72
CA SER A 72 0.29 -15.08 11.53
C SER A 72 -0.71 -14.26 12.36
N ARG A 73 -1.65 -14.97 12.99
CA ARG A 73 -2.64 -14.41 13.91
C ARG A 73 -2.00 -13.77 15.15
N GLY A 74 -2.78 -12.95 15.84
CA GLY A 74 -2.48 -12.37 17.15
C GLY A 74 -1.13 -11.65 17.18
N PRO A 75 -0.09 -12.23 17.81
CA PRO A 75 1.23 -11.59 17.90
C PRO A 75 1.82 -11.18 16.54
N GLY A 76 1.63 -11.99 15.49
CA GLY A 76 2.19 -11.68 14.17
C GLY A 76 1.58 -10.40 13.57
N ALA A 77 0.26 -10.30 13.61
CA ALA A 77 -0.49 -9.10 13.26
C ALA A 77 -0.07 -7.88 14.09
N CYS A 78 0.00 -8.01 15.42
CA CYS A 78 0.39 -6.92 16.31
C CYS A 78 1.81 -6.40 16.01
N ASN A 79 2.76 -7.30 15.71
CA ASN A 79 4.12 -6.93 15.32
C ASN A 79 4.19 -6.21 13.96
N ALA A 80 3.25 -6.48 13.04
CA ALA A 80 3.15 -5.83 11.74
C ALA A 80 2.48 -4.45 11.78
N ALA A 81 1.74 -4.12 12.86
CA ALA A 81 0.95 -2.90 12.95
C ALA A 81 1.77 -1.61 12.76
N ILE A 82 3.04 -1.61 13.16
CA ILE A 82 3.95 -0.48 12.95
C ILE A 82 4.18 -0.16 11.47
N ALA A 83 4.17 -1.19 10.61
CA ALA A 83 4.32 -1.01 9.17
C ALA A 83 3.01 -0.54 8.53
N VAL A 84 1.86 -1.02 9.01
CA VAL A 84 0.53 -0.54 8.60
C VAL A 84 0.42 0.96 8.87
N HIS A 85 0.63 1.38 10.11
CA HIS A 85 0.60 2.80 10.47
C HIS A 85 1.63 3.64 9.69
N THR A 86 2.82 3.09 9.42
CA THR A 86 3.80 3.79 8.57
C THR A 86 3.33 3.95 7.14
N ALA A 87 2.69 2.93 6.56
CA ALA A 87 2.13 3.00 5.21
C ALA A 87 0.99 4.03 5.11
N GLU A 88 0.16 4.12 6.15
CA GLU A 88 -0.91 5.10 6.26
C GLU A 88 -0.35 6.53 6.29
N GLN A 89 0.59 6.81 7.19
CA GLN A 89 1.20 8.15 7.33
C GLN A 89 2.01 8.58 6.09
N ASP A 90 2.58 7.61 5.35
CA ASP A 90 3.38 7.88 4.16
C ASP A 90 2.59 7.80 2.84
N ALA A 91 1.28 7.52 2.90
CA ALA A 91 0.41 7.29 1.75
C ALA A 91 0.97 6.24 0.78
N VAL A 92 1.29 5.04 1.30
CA VAL A 92 1.90 3.93 0.58
C VAL A 92 0.89 2.80 0.39
N PRO A 93 0.71 2.27 -0.83
CA PRO A 93 -0.15 1.12 -1.05
C PRO A 93 0.48 -0.14 -0.45
N LEU A 94 -0.15 -0.68 0.60
CA LEU A 94 0.27 -1.90 1.29
C LEU A 94 -0.94 -2.83 1.40
N VAL A 95 -0.75 -4.12 1.11
CA VAL A 95 -1.73 -5.16 1.42
C VAL A 95 -1.11 -6.11 2.43
N LEU A 96 -1.70 -6.15 3.63
CA LEU A 96 -1.29 -7.04 4.71
C LEU A 96 -2.29 -8.21 4.81
N PHE A 97 -1.82 -9.42 4.60
CA PHE A 97 -2.58 -10.63 4.86
C PHE A 97 -2.30 -11.15 6.27
N ILE A 98 -3.36 -11.49 7.00
CA ILE A 98 -3.28 -11.99 8.36
C ILE A 98 -4.01 -13.33 8.42
N GLY A 99 -3.30 -14.42 8.74
CA GLY A 99 -3.97 -15.68 9.06
C GLY A 99 -4.75 -15.56 10.36
N GLN A 100 -5.89 -16.23 10.49
CA GLN A 100 -6.82 -16.16 11.61
C GLN A 100 -7.14 -17.56 12.15
N VAL A 101 -7.69 -17.64 13.36
CA VAL A 101 -8.25 -18.88 13.92
C VAL A 101 -9.32 -19.48 12.98
N PRO A 102 -9.62 -20.79 13.08
CA PRO A 102 -10.68 -21.41 12.32
C PRO A 102 -12.02 -20.71 12.54
N ARG A 103 -12.88 -20.69 11.52
CA ARG A 103 -14.21 -20.07 11.59
C ARG A 103 -15.05 -20.59 12.77
N ALA A 104 -14.94 -21.88 13.10
CA ALA A 104 -15.66 -22.51 14.21
C ALA A 104 -15.20 -22.03 15.61
N ASP A 105 -14.01 -21.44 15.69
CA ASP A 105 -13.40 -20.96 16.94
C ASP A 105 -13.54 -19.45 17.16
N LEU A 106 -13.97 -18.71 16.14
CA LEU A 106 -14.24 -17.27 16.23
C LEU A 106 -15.28 -16.95 17.30
N GLY A 107 -15.02 -15.90 18.07
CA GLY A 107 -15.86 -15.39 19.16
C GLY A 107 -15.78 -16.21 20.44
N ARG A 108 -14.88 -17.20 20.52
CA ARG A 108 -14.79 -18.14 21.66
C ARG A 108 -13.61 -17.83 22.58
N GLY A 109 -12.84 -16.79 22.30
CA GLY A 109 -11.60 -16.49 23.04
C GLY A 109 -10.51 -17.50 22.71
N ALA A 110 -10.44 -17.89 21.44
CA ALA A 110 -9.48 -18.87 20.97
C ALA A 110 -8.04 -18.35 21.12
N PHE A 111 -7.08 -19.28 21.14
CA PHE A 111 -5.68 -18.93 21.31
C PHE A 111 -5.21 -18.01 20.18
N GLN A 112 -4.71 -16.82 20.55
CA GLN A 112 -4.25 -15.76 19.63
C GLN A 112 -5.35 -15.16 18.73
N GLU A 113 -6.62 -15.35 19.08
CA GLU A 113 -7.73 -14.64 18.43
C GLU A 113 -7.66 -13.14 18.71
N VAL A 114 -7.80 -12.32 17.67
CA VAL A 114 -7.86 -10.86 17.74
C VAL A 114 -8.92 -10.36 16.76
N ASP A 115 -9.70 -9.37 17.20
CA ASP A 115 -10.58 -8.61 16.30
C ASP A 115 -9.76 -7.57 15.53
N TYR A 116 -9.47 -7.90 14.27
CA TYR A 116 -8.63 -7.05 13.42
C TYR A 116 -9.36 -5.83 12.88
N LYS A 117 -10.71 -5.84 12.80
CA LYS A 117 -11.47 -4.65 12.42
C LYS A 117 -11.32 -3.57 13.47
N ILE A 118 -11.36 -3.95 14.75
CA ILE A 118 -11.06 -3.02 15.86
C ILE A 118 -9.57 -2.66 15.87
N THR A 119 -8.68 -3.63 15.73
CA THR A 119 -7.23 -3.42 15.90
C THR A 119 -6.63 -2.51 14.82
N PHE A 120 -7.07 -2.66 13.56
CA PHE A 120 -6.49 -1.94 12.42
C PHE A 120 -7.42 -0.85 11.86
N GLY A 121 -8.66 -0.74 12.34
CA GLY A 121 -9.68 0.15 11.75
C GLY A 121 -9.32 1.65 11.73
N ASP A 122 -8.43 2.10 12.60
CA ASP A 122 -7.94 3.49 12.64
C ASP A 122 -6.74 3.74 11.70
N MET A 123 -5.99 2.69 11.33
CA MET A 123 -4.75 2.81 10.56
C MET A 123 -4.83 2.21 9.15
N ALA A 124 -5.82 1.36 8.87
CA ALA A 124 -6.04 0.76 7.57
C ALA A 124 -7.20 1.44 6.83
N LYS A 125 -7.05 1.65 5.53
CA LYS A 125 -8.15 2.13 4.67
C LYS A 125 -9.34 1.17 4.67
N HIS A 126 -9.04 -0.12 4.82
CA HIS A 126 -10.03 -1.17 4.87
C HIS A 126 -9.47 -2.40 5.60
N VAL A 127 -10.34 -3.08 6.33
CA VAL A 127 -10.07 -4.37 6.96
C VAL A 127 -11.19 -5.31 6.57
N ASP A 128 -10.86 -6.35 5.81
CA ASP A 128 -11.82 -7.39 5.42
C ASP A 128 -11.45 -8.73 6.04
N GLU A 129 -12.44 -9.49 6.50
CA GLU A 129 -12.26 -10.86 6.99
C GLU A 129 -13.10 -11.80 6.15
N VAL A 130 -12.41 -12.67 5.41
CA VAL A 130 -13.02 -13.45 4.33
C VAL A 130 -13.37 -14.84 4.84
N HIS A 131 -14.66 -15.11 5.06
CA HIS A 131 -15.12 -16.42 5.56
C HIS A 131 -15.48 -17.44 4.48
N GLU A 132 -15.67 -16.98 3.24
CA GLU A 132 -16.23 -17.76 2.14
C GLU A 132 -15.21 -17.88 1.00
N PRO A 133 -14.80 -19.09 0.58
CA PRO A 133 -13.73 -19.28 -0.39
C PRO A 133 -14.02 -18.62 -1.75
N LYS A 134 -15.28 -18.64 -2.18
CA LYS A 134 -15.76 -17.98 -3.42
C LYS A 134 -15.60 -16.45 -3.44
N HIS A 135 -15.37 -15.81 -2.30
CA HIS A 135 -15.18 -14.37 -2.22
C HIS A 135 -13.71 -13.96 -2.17
N LEU A 136 -12.79 -14.89 -1.91
CA LEU A 136 -11.40 -14.57 -1.60
C LEU A 136 -10.67 -13.87 -2.74
N ALA A 137 -10.73 -14.40 -3.96
CA ALA A 137 -10.08 -13.78 -5.11
C ALA A 137 -10.59 -12.35 -5.36
N LYS A 138 -11.90 -12.13 -5.20
CA LYS A 138 -12.50 -10.80 -5.32
C LYS A 138 -12.07 -9.85 -4.20
N ALA A 139 -12.03 -10.33 -2.95
CA ALA A 139 -11.59 -9.54 -1.80
C ALA A 139 -10.13 -9.11 -1.95
N VAL A 140 -9.26 -10.00 -2.44
CA VAL A 140 -7.87 -9.68 -2.77
C VAL A 140 -7.82 -8.59 -3.85
N ALA A 141 -8.53 -8.76 -4.97
CA ALA A 141 -8.54 -7.76 -6.03
C ALA A 141 -9.04 -6.38 -5.55
N GLN A 142 -10.08 -6.37 -4.70
CA GLN A 142 -10.60 -5.17 -4.05
C GLN A 142 -9.57 -4.54 -3.10
N ALA A 143 -8.82 -5.35 -2.34
CA ALA A 143 -7.77 -4.84 -1.46
C ALA A 143 -6.69 -4.08 -2.23
N PHE A 144 -6.26 -4.60 -3.39
CA PHE A 144 -5.32 -3.92 -4.27
C PHE A 144 -5.89 -2.62 -4.84
N GLN A 145 -7.17 -2.60 -5.21
CA GLN A 145 -7.84 -1.38 -5.64
C GLN A 145 -7.87 -0.33 -4.53
N ILE A 146 -8.36 -0.70 -3.35
CA ILE A 146 -8.51 0.22 -2.20
C ILE A 146 -7.15 0.73 -1.76
N ALA A 147 -6.11 -0.11 -1.75
CA ALA A 147 -4.76 0.31 -1.40
C ALA A 147 -4.21 1.41 -2.33
N GLN A 148 -4.65 1.45 -3.59
CA GLN A 148 -4.13 2.37 -4.62
C GLN A 148 -5.02 3.59 -4.90
N GLU A 149 -6.34 3.47 -4.71
CA GLU A 149 -7.27 4.53 -5.08
C GLU A 149 -7.17 5.78 -4.19
N GLY A 150 -7.45 6.96 -4.76
CA GLY A 150 -7.37 8.22 -4.01
C GLY A 150 -5.98 8.48 -3.43
N THR A 151 -5.91 8.72 -2.12
CA THR A 151 -4.64 8.67 -1.38
C THR A 151 -4.30 7.19 -1.13
N PRO A 152 -3.15 6.68 -1.62
CA PRO A 152 -2.76 5.30 -1.38
C PRO A 152 -2.58 5.03 0.11
N GLY A 153 -2.75 3.79 0.53
CA GLY A 153 -2.64 3.43 1.93
C GLY A 153 -2.78 1.92 2.17
N PRO A 154 -2.67 1.49 3.43
CA PRO A 154 -2.70 0.08 3.77
C PRO A 154 -4.13 -0.50 3.77
N VAL A 155 -4.24 -1.75 3.36
CA VAL A 155 -5.43 -2.60 3.47
C VAL A 155 -5.05 -3.90 4.17
N VAL A 156 -5.94 -4.38 5.04
CA VAL A 156 -5.76 -5.64 5.77
C VAL A 156 -6.78 -6.66 5.27
N VAL A 157 -6.32 -7.86 4.93
CA VAL A 157 -7.16 -9.00 4.54
C VAL A 157 -6.91 -10.15 5.50
N VAL A 158 -7.94 -10.54 6.23
CA VAL A 158 -7.89 -11.57 7.28
C VAL A 158 -8.42 -12.89 6.71
N LEU A 159 -7.69 -13.96 7.01
CA LEU A 159 -7.84 -15.28 6.40
C LEU A 159 -8.04 -16.36 7.47
N PRO A 160 -9.27 -16.78 7.78
CA PRO A 160 -9.51 -17.96 8.62
C PRO A 160 -8.79 -19.18 8.07
N GLU A 161 -8.00 -19.85 8.90
CA GLU A 161 -7.07 -20.90 8.42
C GLU A 161 -7.77 -22.08 7.75
N ASP A 162 -8.98 -22.42 8.20
CA ASP A 162 -9.78 -23.52 7.64
C ASP A 162 -10.39 -23.15 6.28
N MET A 163 -10.79 -21.89 6.07
CA MET A 163 -11.31 -21.39 4.79
C MET A 163 -10.27 -21.53 3.67
N LEU A 164 -8.99 -21.36 3.98
CA LEU A 164 -7.91 -21.44 3.00
C LEU A 164 -7.77 -22.84 2.36
N LEU A 165 -8.27 -23.89 3.03
CA LEU A 165 -8.27 -25.27 2.55
C LEU A 165 -9.53 -25.63 1.76
N ASP A 166 -10.59 -24.83 1.87
CA ASP A 166 -11.84 -25.09 1.18
C ASP A 166 -11.64 -25.03 -0.35
N PRO A 167 -12.39 -25.83 -1.13
CA PRO A 167 -12.36 -25.74 -2.57
C PRO A 167 -12.79 -24.36 -3.08
N ALA A 168 -12.09 -23.84 -4.08
CA ALA A 168 -12.45 -22.62 -4.79
C ALA A 168 -12.83 -22.93 -6.24
N GLU A 169 -13.91 -22.31 -6.70
CA GLU A 169 -14.39 -22.43 -8.09
C GLU A 169 -13.65 -21.46 -9.03
N ASP A 170 -13.23 -20.29 -8.51
CA ASP A 170 -12.53 -19.25 -9.26
C ASP A 170 -11.00 -19.45 -9.26
N THR A 171 -10.35 -19.13 -10.39
CA THR A 171 -8.89 -19.27 -10.59
C THR A 171 -8.15 -17.93 -10.53
N GLY A 172 -8.57 -17.05 -9.63
CA GLY A 172 -8.04 -15.69 -9.46
C GLY A 172 -8.82 -14.60 -10.22
N VAL A 173 -8.66 -13.35 -9.80
CA VAL A 173 -9.36 -12.18 -10.38
C VAL A 173 -8.34 -11.19 -10.96
N SER A 174 -8.58 -10.71 -12.18
CA SER A 174 -7.71 -9.72 -12.83
C SER A 174 -7.93 -8.29 -12.31
N PRO A 175 -6.89 -7.44 -12.30
CA PRO A 175 -7.03 -6.05 -11.88
C PRO A 175 -7.96 -5.27 -12.83
N ILE A 176 -8.71 -4.33 -12.26
CA ILE A 176 -9.46 -3.34 -13.03
C ILE A 176 -8.65 -2.06 -13.20
N THR A 177 -8.87 -1.34 -14.30
CA THR A 177 -8.26 -0.02 -14.50
C THR A 177 -8.97 1.02 -13.64
N LEU A 178 -8.23 1.66 -12.74
CA LEU A 178 -8.75 2.76 -11.93
C LEU A 178 -8.70 4.07 -12.72
N GLU A 179 -9.85 4.72 -12.88
CA GLU A 179 -9.89 6.07 -13.44
C GLU A 179 -9.33 7.08 -12.42
N LYS A 180 -8.35 7.87 -12.87
CA LYS A 180 -7.78 8.95 -12.04
C LYS A 180 -8.60 10.23 -12.24
N PRO A 181 -8.93 10.96 -11.16
CA PRO A 181 -9.62 12.24 -11.27
C PRO A 181 -8.77 13.22 -12.08
N LYS A 182 -9.42 14.00 -12.94
CA LYS A 182 -8.77 15.02 -13.79
C LYS A 182 -9.31 16.40 -13.44
N ALA A 183 -8.41 17.38 -13.38
CA ALA A 183 -8.82 18.77 -13.30
C ALA A 183 -9.48 19.20 -14.61
N THR A 184 -10.51 20.03 -14.51
CA THR A 184 -11.15 20.67 -15.66
C THR A 184 -10.34 21.87 -16.15
N ASP A 185 -10.48 22.25 -17.42
CA ASP A 185 -9.83 23.44 -17.99
C ASP A 185 -10.16 24.71 -17.20
N ALA A 186 -11.38 24.81 -16.66
CA ALA A 186 -11.81 25.93 -15.83
C ALA A 186 -11.00 26.01 -14.52
N GLN A 187 -10.79 24.88 -13.85
CA GLN A 187 -9.97 24.80 -12.63
C GLN A 187 -8.50 25.16 -12.92
N VAL A 188 -7.94 24.64 -14.02
CA VAL A 188 -6.56 24.96 -14.43
C VAL A 188 -6.39 26.46 -14.72
N LYS A 189 -7.32 27.06 -15.48
CA LYS A 189 -7.32 28.50 -15.76
C LYS A 189 -7.44 29.34 -14.50
N ALA A 190 -8.27 28.93 -13.54
CA ALA A 190 -8.43 29.63 -12.27
C ALA A 190 -7.13 29.64 -11.46
N VAL A 191 -6.42 28.50 -11.38
CA VAL A 191 -5.12 28.39 -10.71
C VAL A 191 -4.06 29.24 -11.42
N ALA A 192 -3.97 29.16 -12.76
CA ALA A 192 -3.03 29.96 -13.54
C ALA A 192 -3.26 31.48 -13.35
N ALA A 193 -4.51 31.93 -13.35
CA ALA A 193 -4.85 33.32 -13.08
C ALA A 193 -4.51 33.75 -11.64
N ALA A 194 -4.66 32.85 -10.66
CA ALA A 194 -4.26 33.11 -9.28
C ALA A 194 -2.74 33.26 -9.15
N ILE A 195 -1.97 32.37 -9.80
CA ILE A 195 -0.50 32.45 -9.86
C ILE A 195 -0.07 33.76 -10.51
N GLY A 196 -0.65 34.15 -11.65
CA GLY A 196 -0.27 35.37 -12.37
C GLY A 196 -0.52 36.69 -11.62
N ARG A 197 -1.40 36.69 -10.62
CA ARG A 197 -1.64 37.85 -9.73
C ARG A 197 -0.84 37.80 -8.43
N ALA A 198 -0.24 36.66 -8.11
CA ALA A 198 0.48 36.48 -6.86
C ALA A 198 1.82 37.23 -6.90
N LYS A 199 2.15 37.93 -5.82
CA LYS A 199 3.43 38.65 -5.70
C LYS A 199 4.60 37.75 -5.30
N ARG A 200 4.32 36.69 -4.53
CA ARG A 200 5.30 35.73 -3.98
C ARG A 200 4.70 34.32 -3.90
N PRO A 201 4.33 33.72 -5.04
CA PRO A 201 3.81 32.36 -5.07
C PRO A 201 4.91 31.33 -4.74
N VAL A 202 4.50 30.18 -4.19
CA VAL A 202 5.36 29.02 -3.95
C VAL A 202 4.59 27.74 -4.29
N LEU A 203 5.26 26.76 -4.88
CA LEU A 203 4.71 25.41 -5.07
C LEU A 203 5.16 24.51 -3.92
N ILE A 204 4.21 23.84 -3.27
CA ILE A 204 4.50 22.78 -2.30
C ILE A 204 4.35 21.44 -2.99
N ALA A 205 5.46 20.76 -3.24
CA ALA A 205 5.49 19.49 -3.95
C ALA A 205 5.39 18.31 -2.98
N GLY A 206 4.31 17.52 -3.12
CA GLY A 206 4.04 16.35 -2.29
C GLY A 206 4.39 15.01 -2.95
N GLY A 207 4.27 13.92 -2.18
CA GLY A 207 4.67 12.57 -2.59
C GLY A 207 3.90 11.95 -3.75
N MET A 208 2.74 12.48 -4.13
CA MET A 208 2.01 12.00 -5.31
C MET A 208 2.67 12.39 -6.64
N LEU A 209 3.70 13.23 -6.63
CA LEU A 209 4.45 13.65 -7.82
C LEU A 209 5.65 12.73 -8.14
N ARG A 210 5.69 11.50 -7.59
CA ARG A 210 6.82 10.57 -7.78
C ARG A 210 7.02 10.09 -9.22
N ALA A 211 5.95 9.92 -9.98
CA ALA A 211 6.03 9.42 -11.35
C ALA A 211 6.92 10.33 -12.22
N PRO A 212 7.75 9.78 -13.13
CA PRO A 212 8.63 10.59 -13.98
C PRO A 212 7.90 11.70 -14.76
N SER A 213 6.70 11.41 -15.27
CA SER A 213 5.86 12.39 -15.96
C SER A 213 5.36 13.51 -15.04
N ALA A 214 5.05 13.20 -13.78
CA ALA A 214 4.63 14.18 -12.79
C ALA A 214 5.81 15.08 -12.36
N ARG A 215 7.00 14.52 -12.16
CA ARG A 215 8.23 15.30 -11.90
C ARG A 215 8.57 16.23 -13.07
N ALA A 216 8.47 15.73 -14.30
CA ALA A 216 8.67 16.53 -15.51
C ALA A 216 7.66 17.68 -15.63
N ALA A 217 6.37 17.41 -15.34
CA ALA A 217 5.34 18.44 -15.33
C ALA A 217 5.57 19.50 -14.25
N LEU A 218 6.02 19.09 -13.05
CA LEU A 218 6.40 20.01 -11.97
C LEU A 218 7.55 20.92 -12.40
N LEU A 219 8.60 20.35 -13.02
CA LEU A 219 9.74 21.09 -13.52
C LEU A 219 9.35 22.10 -14.60
N ALA A 220 8.54 21.68 -15.58
CA ALA A 220 8.05 22.55 -16.64
C ALA A 220 7.18 23.70 -16.09
N CYS A 221 6.31 23.41 -15.12
CA CYS A 221 5.47 24.41 -14.47
C CYS A 221 6.30 25.43 -13.69
N SER A 222 7.27 24.96 -12.89
CA SER A 222 8.20 25.83 -12.16
C SER A 222 9.02 26.70 -13.11
N GLY A 223 9.54 26.14 -14.20
CA GLY A 223 10.32 26.87 -15.21
C GLY A 223 9.52 27.96 -15.91
N ALA A 224 8.29 27.65 -16.36
CA ALA A 224 7.47 28.57 -17.14
C ALA A 224 7.01 29.82 -16.36
N TRP A 225 6.88 29.69 -15.04
CA TRP A 225 6.37 30.75 -14.16
C TRP A 225 7.41 31.27 -13.16
N SER A 226 8.65 30.79 -13.25
CA SER A 226 9.72 31.03 -12.28
C SER A 226 9.29 30.80 -10.83
N LEU A 227 8.57 29.70 -10.58
CA LEU A 227 7.98 29.40 -9.27
C LEU A 227 8.98 28.69 -8.37
N PRO A 228 9.28 29.23 -7.18
CA PRO A 228 10.01 28.51 -6.14
C PRO A 228 9.24 27.24 -5.73
N VAL A 229 9.97 26.15 -5.53
CA VAL A 229 9.42 24.83 -5.16
C VAL A 229 9.95 24.41 -3.79
N ALA A 230 9.05 24.18 -2.85
CA ALA A 230 9.35 23.57 -1.57
C ALA A 230 8.87 22.12 -1.55
N ALA A 231 9.79 21.18 -1.35
CA ALA A 231 9.46 19.76 -1.26
C ALA A 231 8.92 19.41 0.14
N SER A 232 7.82 18.65 0.24
CA SER A 232 7.28 18.26 1.53
C SER A 232 8.16 17.22 2.25
N PHE A 233 7.91 17.03 3.55
CA PHE A 233 8.65 16.08 4.37
C PHE A 233 8.62 14.66 3.76
N LYS A 234 9.75 13.95 3.80
CA LYS A 234 9.97 12.63 3.16
C LYS A 234 9.85 12.59 1.63
N ASN A 235 9.79 13.75 0.97
CA ASN A 235 9.66 13.89 -0.49
C ASN A 235 10.78 14.75 -1.08
N GLN A 236 11.96 14.74 -0.46
CA GLN A 236 13.11 15.56 -0.83
C GLN A 236 13.65 15.26 -2.24
N ASP A 237 13.30 14.11 -2.81
CA ASP A 237 13.71 13.68 -4.15
C ASP A 237 12.76 14.12 -5.27
N ILE A 238 11.63 14.77 -4.95
CA ILE A 238 10.59 15.13 -5.93
C ILE A 238 11.01 16.26 -6.87
N PHE A 239 11.92 17.14 -6.45
CA PHE A 239 12.43 18.25 -7.25
C PHE A 239 13.97 18.30 -7.18
N PRO A 240 14.69 18.67 -8.25
CA PRO A 240 16.15 18.71 -8.20
C PRO A 240 16.63 19.80 -7.23
N ASN A 241 17.40 19.41 -6.21
CA ASN A 241 17.83 20.31 -5.13
C ASN A 241 18.83 21.39 -5.59
N GLU A 242 19.49 21.18 -6.73
CA GLU A 242 20.44 22.13 -7.33
C GLU A 242 19.77 23.08 -8.33
N HIS A 243 18.47 22.93 -8.58
CA HIS A 243 17.76 23.78 -9.53
C HIS A 243 17.56 25.19 -8.93
N ASP A 244 17.69 26.24 -9.75
CA ASP A 244 17.59 27.65 -9.30
C ASP A 244 16.26 27.99 -8.60
N HIS A 245 15.20 27.25 -8.92
CA HIS A 245 13.89 27.40 -8.29
C HIS A 245 13.66 26.50 -7.07
N PHE A 246 14.64 25.69 -6.63
CA PHE A 246 14.49 24.93 -5.39
C PHE A 246 14.55 25.88 -4.20
N ALA A 247 13.48 25.88 -3.39
CA ALA A 247 13.33 26.82 -2.28
C ALA A 247 13.77 26.20 -0.95
N ALA A 248 13.26 25.01 -0.61
CA ALA A 248 13.53 24.34 0.65
C ALA A 248 12.95 22.92 0.70
N HIS A 249 13.34 22.19 1.74
CA HIS A 249 12.58 21.06 2.27
C HIS A 249 11.69 21.54 3.43
N LEU A 250 10.40 21.22 3.39
CA LEU A 250 9.49 21.41 4.52
C LEU A 250 9.58 20.23 5.47
N GLY A 251 9.69 20.46 6.77
CA GLY A 251 9.75 19.40 7.77
C GLY A 251 9.95 19.93 9.19
N TYR A 252 9.99 19.02 10.16
CA TYR A 252 10.10 19.33 11.59
C TYR A 252 11.47 19.88 12.02
N GLY A 253 12.45 19.93 11.12
CA GLY A 253 13.78 20.50 11.38
C GLY A 253 14.45 20.94 10.09
N VAL A 254 14.22 22.18 9.67
CA VAL A 254 15.06 22.82 8.66
C VAL A 254 16.33 23.30 9.38
N PRO A 255 17.54 22.82 9.01
CA PRO A 255 18.79 23.26 9.63
C PRO A 255 18.90 24.79 9.59
N ALA A 256 19.38 25.39 10.68
CA ALA A 256 19.50 26.85 10.78
C ALA A 256 20.37 27.48 9.67
N SER A 257 21.25 26.70 9.05
CA SER A 257 22.09 27.10 7.91
C SER A 257 21.32 27.29 6.60
N ILE A 258 20.02 26.98 6.54
CA ILE A 258 19.14 27.13 5.37
C ILE A 258 18.07 28.23 5.63
N ARG A 259 18.22 29.07 6.67
CA ARG A 259 17.33 30.23 6.94
C ARG A 259 17.91 31.54 6.44
#